data_AF-A9A9A8-F1
#
_entry.id   AF-A9A9A8-F1
#
_cell.length_a   1.000
_cell.length_b   1.000
_cell.length_c   1.000
_cell.angle_alpha   90.00
_cell.angle_beta   90.00
_cell.angle_gamma   90.00
#
_symmetry.space_group_name_H-M   'P 1'
#
loop_
_entity.id
_entity.type
_entity.pdbx_description
1 polymer ?
#
loop_
_entity_poly.entity_id
_entity_poly.type
_entity_poly.pdbx_seq_one_letter_code
_entity_poly.pdbx_strand_id
1 'polypeptide(L)'
;MGLIFKHTSHAMHSQAKLYLRGVARIYGFKENKTEFTECYGDPQPIILLLAISSELFLKFLLVENGKSYPHIHKIKELFDKLDEKTKNDVKLDFDLMLKCHKPHTDYLTKITYKNKILETSNSNFIIDDSKIFETMLNQVDNSFTEWRYVFEKNNLEIDLLYFSIFAECLNRKADYVFEHKYPDFK
;
A
#
# COMPACT_ATOMS: atom_id res chain seq x y z
N MET A 1 5.28 -31.47 3.91
CA MET A 1 5.47 -30.06 3.49
C MET A 1 4.62 -29.03 4.27
N GLY A 2 3.78 -29.42 5.25
CA GLY A 2 2.77 -28.50 5.83
C GLY A 2 3.22 -27.53 6.94
N LEU A 3 4.13 -27.93 7.85
CA LEU A 3 4.47 -27.13 9.03
C LEU A 3 5.40 -25.94 8.74
N ILE A 4 6.48 -26.17 7.98
CA ILE A 4 7.45 -25.11 7.63
C ILE A 4 6.76 -24.00 6.84
N PHE A 5 5.93 -24.38 5.87
CA PHE A 5 5.17 -23.44 5.04
C PHE A 5 4.18 -22.61 5.87
N LYS A 6 3.44 -23.27 6.79
CA LYS A 6 2.53 -22.61 7.74
C LYS A 6 3.24 -21.57 8.62
N HIS A 7 4.45 -21.86 9.11
CA HIS A 7 5.26 -20.90 9.87
C HIS A 7 5.80 -19.74 9.01
N THR A 8 6.23 -20.01 7.77
CA THR A 8 6.70 -18.95 6.85
C THR A 8 5.57 -17.99 6.47
N SER A 9 4.39 -18.51 6.14
CA SER A 9 3.21 -17.69 5.83
C SER A 9 2.78 -16.84 7.02
N HIS A 10 2.78 -17.40 8.23
CA HIS A 10 2.50 -16.64 9.46
C HIS A 10 3.53 -15.53 9.72
N ALA A 11 4.83 -15.83 9.55
CA ALA A 11 5.88 -14.84 9.73
C ALA A 11 5.76 -13.68 8.72
N MET A 12 5.48 -13.98 7.45
CA MET A 12 5.29 -12.96 6.40
C MET A 12 4.10 -12.06 6.68
N HIS A 13 2.95 -12.65 7.03
CA HIS A 13 1.74 -11.90 7.36
C HIS A 13 1.93 -11.01 8.59
N SER A 14 2.53 -11.55 9.65
CA SER A 14 2.82 -10.81 10.89
C SER A 14 3.81 -9.67 10.64
N GLN A 15 4.85 -9.90 9.85
CA GLN A 15 5.86 -8.90 9.52
C GLN A 15 5.26 -7.76 8.67
N ALA A 16 4.41 -8.08 7.68
CA ALA A 16 3.70 -7.08 6.87
C ALA A 16 2.83 -6.17 7.75
N LYS A 17 2.09 -6.76 8.70
CA LYS A 17 1.29 -6.02 9.69
C LYS A 17 2.13 -5.12 10.59
N LEU A 18 3.30 -5.57 11.03
CA LEU A 18 4.20 -4.75 11.84
C LEU A 18 4.64 -3.49 11.08
N TYR A 19 4.98 -3.61 9.79
CA TYR A 19 5.34 -2.46 8.97
C TYR A 19 4.16 -1.51 8.73
N LEU A 20 2.97 -2.04 8.44
CA LEU A 20 1.76 -1.23 8.26
C LEU A 20 1.37 -0.49 9.55
N ARG A 21 1.47 -1.15 10.72
CA ARG A 21 1.29 -0.49 12.02
C ARG A 21 2.37 0.57 12.28
N GLY A 22 3.59 0.36 11.80
CA GLY A 22 4.65 1.35 11.81
C GLY A 22 4.24 2.65 11.08
N VAL A 23 3.61 2.52 9.91
CA VAL A 23 3.03 3.66 9.18
C VAL A 23 2.03 4.40 10.04
N ALA A 24 1.08 3.67 10.65
CA ALA A 24 0.05 4.28 11.49
C ALA A 24 0.64 5.08 12.67
N ARG A 25 1.71 4.57 13.30
CA ARG A 25 2.42 5.28 14.37
C ARG A 25 3.14 6.53 13.90
N ILE A 26 3.75 6.50 12.71
CA ILE A 26 4.46 7.66 12.15
C ILE A 26 3.47 8.75 11.70
N TYR A 27 2.35 8.33 11.09
CA TYR A 27 1.31 9.24 10.59
C TYR A 27 0.29 9.71 11.65
N GLY A 28 0.43 9.26 12.90
CA GLY A 28 -0.53 9.60 13.97
C GLY A 28 -1.94 9.01 13.76
N PHE A 29 -2.08 7.95 12.96
CA PHE A 29 -3.34 7.22 12.84
C PHE A 29 -3.73 6.70 14.23
N LYS A 30 -4.76 7.28 14.83
CA LYS A 30 -5.43 6.67 15.98
C LYS A 30 -6.19 5.47 15.44
N GLU A 31 -5.99 4.28 16.01
CA GLU A 31 -6.57 3.00 15.59
C GLU A 31 -8.12 2.99 15.46
N ASN A 32 -8.81 4.08 15.79
CA ASN A 32 -10.27 4.24 15.69
C ASN A 32 -10.73 5.53 14.98
N LYS A 33 -9.85 6.25 14.27
CA LYS A 33 -10.23 7.45 13.51
C LYS A 33 -9.50 7.50 12.16
N THR A 34 -10.27 7.48 11.07
CA THR A 34 -9.85 7.81 9.69
C THR A 34 -9.58 9.31 9.53
N GLU A 35 -8.85 9.91 10.45
CA GLU A 35 -8.44 11.31 10.38
C GLU A 35 -6.93 11.31 10.10
N PHE A 36 -6.56 11.65 8.86
CA PHE A 36 -5.18 11.94 8.50
C PHE A 36 -4.82 13.30 9.11
N THR A 37 -4.06 13.30 10.20
CA THR A 37 -3.49 14.54 10.72
C THR A 37 -2.18 14.83 10.00
N GLU A 38 -1.96 16.08 9.58
CA GLU A 38 -0.74 16.54 8.92
C GLU A 38 0.50 16.17 9.73
N CYS A 39 1.24 15.15 9.31
CA CYS A 39 2.53 14.83 9.89
C CYS A 39 3.62 15.69 9.24
N TYR A 40 4.20 16.60 10.03
CA TYR A 40 5.40 17.40 9.71
C TYR A 40 6.69 16.55 9.69
N GLY A 41 6.61 15.29 9.27
CA GLY A 41 7.70 14.32 9.27
C GLY A 41 8.18 14.00 7.85
N ASP A 42 9.35 13.38 7.78
CA ASP A 42 9.87 12.91 6.50
C ASP A 42 8.98 11.78 5.93
N PRO A 43 8.39 11.90 4.72
CA PRO A 43 7.54 10.87 4.14
C PRO A 43 8.34 9.63 3.68
N GLN A 44 9.66 9.74 3.59
CA GLN A 44 10.51 8.67 3.07
C GLN A 44 10.40 7.35 3.85
N PRO A 45 10.44 7.33 5.19
CA PRO A 45 10.24 6.10 5.95
C PRO A 45 8.84 5.52 5.74
N ILE A 46 7.82 6.36 5.55
CA ILE A 46 6.45 5.87 5.32
C ILE A 46 6.33 5.16 3.98
N ILE A 47 6.88 5.74 2.92
CA ILE A 47 6.84 5.14 1.58
C ILE A 47 7.55 3.78 1.59
N LEU A 48 8.71 3.72 2.25
CA LEU A 48 9.44 2.47 2.40
C LEU A 48 8.61 1.42 3.15
N LEU A 49 7.97 1.79 4.27
CA LEU A 49 7.13 0.88 5.05
C LEU A 49 5.88 0.42 4.28
N LEU A 50 5.23 1.31 3.54
CA LEU A 50 4.09 0.99 2.67
C LEU A 50 4.51 0.05 1.53
N ALA A 51 5.67 0.28 0.92
CA ALA A 51 6.20 -0.57 -0.14
C ALA A 51 6.56 -1.97 0.36
N ILE A 52 7.30 -2.06 1.47
CA ILE A 52 7.66 -3.36 2.07
C ILE A 52 6.41 -4.12 2.53
N SER A 53 5.46 -3.46 3.19
CA SER A 53 4.23 -4.12 3.63
C SER A 53 3.40 -4.64 2.45
N SER A 54 3.22 -3.82 1.41
CA SER A 54 2.52 -4.21 0.17
C SER A 54 3.22 -5.39 -0.51
N GLU A 55 4.55 -5.36 -0.64
CA GLU A 55 5.33 -6.46 -1.20
C GLU A 55 5.09 -7.77 -0.42
N LEU A 56 5.16 -7.72 0.90
CA LEU A 56 4.98 -8.91 1.75
C LEU A 56 3.55 -9.45 1.68
N PHE A 57 2.52 -8.60 1.69
CA PHE A 57 1.14 -9.04 1.54
C PHE A 57 0.91 -9.71 0.18
N LEU A 58 1.42 -9.13 -0.90
CA LEU A 58 1.29 -9.72 -2.24
C LEU A 58 1.99 -11.08 -2.32
N LYS A 59 3.20 -11.19 -1.78
CA LYS A 59 3.92 -12.47 -1.72
C LYS A 59 3.18 -13.50 -0.88
N PHE A 60 2.61 -13.11 0.25
CA PHE A 60 1.76 -13.97 1.08
C PHE A 60 0.56 -14.48 0.27
N LEU A 61 -0.19 -13.59 -0.38
CA LEU A 61 -1.36 -13.96 -1.19
C LEU A 61 -1.00 -14.92 -2.34
N LEU A 62 0.13 -14.68 -3.03
CA LEU A 62 0.62 -15.58 -4.09
C LEU A 62 0.92 -16.98 -3.56
N VAL A 63 1.65 -17.05 -2.44
CA VAL A 63 2.02 -18.30 -1.77
C VAL A 63 0.75 -19.05 -1.31
N GLU A 64 -0.21 -18.33 -0.75
CA GLU A 64 -1.48 -18.91 -0.31
C GLU A 64 -2.37 -19.37 -1.47
N ASN A 65 -2.22 -18.79 -2.66
CA ASN A 65 -2.90 -19.26 -3.86
C ASN A 65 -2.12 -20.38 -4.58
N GLY A 66 -1.20 -21.04 -3.88
CA GLY A 66 -0.47 -22.22 -4.35
C GLY A 66 0.68 -21.89 -5.31
N LYS A 67 1.06 -20.61 -5.45
CA LYS A 67 2.21 -20.21 -6.27
C LYS A 67 3.50 -20.32 -5.46
N SER A 68 4.62 -20.56 -6.14
CA SER A 68 5.94 -20.51 -5.51
C SER A 68 6.25 -19.08 -5.05
N TYR A 69 7.01 -18.96 -3.96
CA TYR A 69 7.50 -17.67 -3.49
C TYR A 69 8.27 -16.93 -4.61
N PRO A 70 7.83 -15.74 -5.04
CA PRO A 70 8.49 -15.03 -6.12
C PRO A 70 9.67 -14.20 -5.61
N HIS A 71 10.82 -14.28 -6.29
CA HIS A 71 11.95 -13.37 -6.12
C HIS A 71 11.76 -12.08 -6.93
N ILE A 72 10.61 -11.43 -6.74
CA ILE A 72 10.20 -10.19 -7.43
C ILE A 72 9.88 -9.16 -6.36
N HIS A 73 10.28 -7.91 -6.58
CA HIS A 73 10.06 -6.78 -5.65
C HIS A 73 9.12 -5.72 -6.21
N LYS A 74 8.85 -5.76 -7.52
CA LYS A 74 7.93 -4.84 -8.18
C LYS A 74 6.49 -5.15 -7.81
N ILE A 75 5.82 -4.17 -7.23
CA ILE A 75 4.47 -4.31 -6.68
C ILE A 75 3.46 -4.63 -7.77
N LYS A 76 3.57 -3.99 -8.94
CA LYS A 76 2.68 -4.27 -10.07
C LYS A 76 2.88 -5.68 -10.61
N GLU A 77 4.13 -6.09 -10.83
CA GLU A 77 4.43 -7.44 -11.32
C GLU A 77 3.94 -8.54 -10.34
N LEU A 78 4.01 -8.27 -9.03
CA LEU A 78 3.45 -9.16 -8.00
C LEU A 78 1.92 -9.17 -8.04
N PHE A 79 1.28 -8.00 -8.18
CA PHE A 79 -0.18 -7.88 -8.27
C PHE A 79 -0.73 -8.56 -9.52
N ASP A 80 -0.10 -8.37 -10.68
CA ASP A 80 -0.49 -8.98 -11.96
C ASP A 80 -0.45 -10.51 -11.90
N LYS A 81 0.43 -11.06 -11.06
CA LYS A 81 0.54 -12.50 -10.79
C LYS A 81 -0.55 -13.03 -9.87
N LEU A 82 -1.42 -12.23 -9.25
CA LEU A 82 -2.57 -12.75 -8.50
C LEU A 82 -3.61 -13.34 -9.47
N ASP A 83 -4.44 -14.25 -8.98
CA ASP A 83 -5.61 -14.71 -9.74
C ASP A 83 -6.66 -13.59 -9.86
N GLU A 84 -7.52 -13.68 -10.87
CA GLU A 84 -8.52 -12.64 -11.16
C GLU A 84 -9.48 -12.39 -10.01
N LYS A 85 -9.86 -13.42 -9.24
CA LYS A 85 -10.75 -13.26 -8.09
C LYS A 85 -10.08 -12.38 -7.04
N THR A 86 -8.85 -12.70 -6.65
CA THR A 86 -8.11 -11.90 -5.66
C THR A 86 -7.87 -10.46 -6.14
N LYS A 87 -7.54 -10.26 -7.43
CA LYS A 87 -7.37 -8.92 -8.01
C LYS A 87 -8.66 -8.11 -7.95
N ASN A 88 -9.78 -8.72 -8.33
CA ASN A 88 -11.09 -8.07 -8.31
C ASN A 88 -11.53 -7.71 -6.89
N ASP A 89 -11.29 -8.59 -5.91
CA ASP A 89 -11.59 -8.30 -4.50
C ASP A 89 -10.80 -7.07 -4.01
N VAL A 90 -9.49 -7.01 -4.29
CA VAL A 90 -8.64 -5.87 -3.89
C VAL A 90 -9.08 -4.58 -4.60
N LYS A 91 -9.40 -4.63 -5.89
CA LYS A 91 -9.90 -3.47 -6.65
C LYS A 91 -11.24 -2.96 -6.11
N LEU A 92 -12.16 -3.88 -5.78
CA LEU A 92 -13.44 -3.52 -5.19
C LEU A 92 -13.28 -2.86 -3.83
N ASP A 93 -12.44 -3.43 -2.95
CA ASP A 93 -12.14 -2.85 -1.64
C ASP A 93 -11.50 -1.46 -1.78
N PHE A 94 -10.60 -1.30 -2.76
CA PHE A 94 -9.97 -0.02 -3.05
C PHE A 94 -11.00 1.04 -3.45
N ASP A 95 -11.91 0.71 -4.38
CA ASP A 95 -12.96 1.62 -4.82
C ASP A 95 -13.93 2.00 -3.68
N LEU A 96 -14.27 1.04 -2.82
CA LEU A 96 -15.12 1.27 -1.65
C LEU A 96 -14.43 2.19 -0.64
N MET A 97 -13.18 1.89 -0.29
CA MET A 97 -12.41 2.71 0.65
C MET A 97 -12.19 4.11 0.08
N LEU A 98 -11.88 4.24 -1.20
CA LEU A 98 -11.73 5.53 -1.85
C LEU A 98 -13.01 6.36 -1.77
N LYS A 99 -14.18 5.77 -2.00
CA LYS A 99 -15.48 6.44 -1.85
C LYS A 99 -15.74 6.91 -0.41
N CYS A 100 -15.37 6.11 0.59
CA CYS A 100 -15.51 6.48 2.00
C CYS A 100 -14.62 7.67 2.41
N HIS A 101 -13.50 7.90 1.72
CA HIS A 101 -12.60 9.03 1.98
C HIS A 101 -12.91 10.28 1.11
N LYS A 102 -13.95 10.22 0.26
CA LYS A 102 -14.26 11.20 -0.82
C LYS A 102 -15.19 12.38 -0.45
N PRO A 103 -15.20 13.01 0.76
CA PRO A 103 -15.63 14.41 0.85
C PRO A 103 -14.48 15.43 0.96
N HIS A 104 -13.21 15.01 0.88
CA HIS A 104 -12.07 15.94 0.86
C HIS A 104 -11.23 15.81 -0.42
N THR A 105 -11.83 16.22 -1.54
CA THR A 105 -11.14 16.46 -2.81
C THR A 105 -10.24 17.69 -2.74
N ASP A 106 -9.17 17.64 -1.94
CA ASP A 106 -8.12 18.69 -1.96
C ASP A 106 -6.70 18.18 -1.62
N TYR A 107 -6.50 16.89 -1.31
CA TYR A 107 -5.20 16.37 -0.86
C TYR A 107 -4.50 15.51 -1.92
N LEU A 108 -4.20 16.09 -3.08
CA LEU A 108 -3.04 15.64 -3.85
C LEU A 108 -1.79 16.22 -3.17
N THR A 109 -1.26 15.52 -2.18
CA THR A 109 -0.03 15.98 -1.50
C THR A 109 1.16 15.74 -2.40
N LYS A 110 1.49 16.69 -3.28
CA LYS A 110 2.78 16.71 -3.98
C LYS A 110 3.86 17.08 -2.97
N ILE A 111 4.53 16.08 -2.39
CA ILE A 111 5.59 16.34 -1.39
C ILE A 111 6.87 16.74 -2.13
N THR A 112 7.08 18.06 -2.23
CA THR A 112 8.32 18.65 -2.77
C THR A 112 9.25 18.96 -1.61
N TYR A 113 10.51 18.52 -1.67
CA TYR A 113 11.48 18.74 -0.60
C TYR A 113 12.30 20.03 -0.84
N LYS A 114 12.20 20.95 0.13
CA LYS A 114 12.93 22.22 0.35
C LYS A 114 13.00 23.22 -0.82
N ASN A 115 12.44 24.41 -0.51
CA ASN A 115 12.44 25.70 -1.22
C ASN A 115 11.33 25.97 -2.25
N LYS A 116 10.07 25.65 -1.91
CA LYS A 116 8.93 26.58 -2.08
C LYS A 116 7.68 25.96 -1.47
N ILE A 117 7.08 26.63 -0.51
CA ILE A 117 5.71 26.33 -0.08
C ILE A 117 4.76 26.91 -1.14
N LEU A 118 3.75 26.09 -1.48
CA LEU A 118 2.45 26.38 -2.10
C LEU A 118 2.46 27.00 -3.50
N GLU A 119 2.15 26.16 -4.50
CA GLU A 119 0.81 26.22 -5.09
C GLU A 119 0.28 24.79 -5.21
N THR A 120 -0.84 24.52 -4.55
CA THR A 120 -1.80 23.51 -4.99
C THR A 120 -2.21 23.91 -6.40
N SER A 121 -1.41 23.49 -7.38
CA SER A 121 -1.86 23.50 -8.75
C SER A 121 -2.99 22.48 -8.78
N ASN A 122 -4.21 23.00 -8.87
CA ASN A 122 -5.30 22.36 -9.60
C ASN A 122 -4.78 22.01 -10.99
N SER A 123 -3.87 21.04 -11.10
CA SER A 123 -3.78 20.30 -12.34
C SER A 123 -5.12 19.61 -12.41
N ASN A 124 -5.93 20.03 -13.38
CA ASN A 124 -7.05 19.27 -13.90
C ASN A 124 -6.55 17.92 -14.42
N PHE A 125 -5.97 17.10 -13.54
CA PHE A 125 -5.80 15.69 -13.74
C PHE A 125 -7.21 15.15 -13.59
N ILE A 126 -7.96 15.18 -14.69
CA ILE A 126 -9.14 14.36 -14.86
C ILE A 126 -8.58 12.93 -14.84
N ILE A 127 -8.36 12.40 -13.63
CA ILE A 127 -8.13 10.98 -13.48
C ILE A 127 -9.48 10.39 -13.83
N ASP A 128 -9.54 9.75 -14.99
CA ASP A 128 -10.64 8.88 -15.35
C ASP A 128 -10.89 7.95 -14.15
N ASP A 129 -12.02 8.12 -13.46
CA ASP A 129 -12.37 7.36 -12.26
C ASP A 129 -12.23 5.85 -12.52
N SER A 130 -12.39 5.40 -13.78
CA SER A 130 -12.22 4.00 -14.20
C SER A 130 -10.78 3.50 -14.24
N LYS A 131 -9.78 4.39 -14.14
CA LYS A 131 -8.33 4.09 -14.22
C LYS A 131 -7.53 4.56 -13.02
N ILE A 132 -8.18 5.05 -11.96
CA ILE A 132 -7.50 5.48 -10.73
C ILE A 132 -6.61 4.35 -10.20
N PHE A 133 -7.15 3.15 -10.04
CA PHE A 133 -6.41 2.01 -9.49
C PHE A 133 -5.13 1.71 -10.29
N GLU A 134 -5.23 1.61 -11.61
CA GLU A 134 -4.08 1.30 -12.49
C GLU A 134 -3.03 2.41 -12.48
N THR A 135 -3.48 3.67 -12.45
CA THR A 135 -2.59 4.83 -12.34
C THR A 135 -1.81 4.78 -11.03
N MET A 136 -2.49 4.45 -9.92
CA MET A 136 -1.87 4.32 -8.60
C MET A 136 -0.94 3.13 -8.50
N LEU A 137 -1.32 1.98 -9.05
CA LEU A 137 -0.47 0.81 -9.06
C LEU A 137 0.85 1.09 -9.78
N ASN A 138 0.84 1.86 -10.86
CA ASN A 138 2.07 2.28 -11.56
C ASN A 138 2.93 3.25 -10.74
N GLN A 139 2.34 4.14 -9.93
CA GLN A 139 3.11 5.02 -9.04
C GLN A 139 3.78 4.21 -7.93
N VAL A 140 3.02 3.31 -7.31
CA VAL A 140 3.49 2.43 -6.24
C VAL A 140 4.56 1.46 -6.73
N ASP A 141 4.49 0.98 -7.98
CA ASP A 141 5.51 0.09 -8.56
C ASP A 141 6.91 0.71 -8.56
N ASN A 142 6.97 2.03 -8.76
CA ASN A 142 8.23 2.79 -8.76
C ASN A 142 8.63 3.31 -7.38
N SER A 143 7.85 3.06 -6.33
CA SER A 143 8.01 3.69 -5.01
C SER A 143 9.38 3.47 -4.37
N PHE A 144 9.98 2.28 -4.51
CA PHE A 144 11.33 1.99 -4.02
C PHE A 144 12.40 2.78 -4.75
N THR A 145 12.29 2.91 -6.07
CA THR A 145 13.22 3.67 -6.89
C THR A 145 13.12 5.15 -6.57
N GLU A 146 11.89 5.67 -6.47
CA GLU A 146 11.64 7.07 -6.13
C GLU A 146 12.12 7.41 -4.72
N TRP A 147 11.90 6.52 -3.73
CA TRP A 147 12.46 6.66 -2.39
C TRP A 147 13.99 6.72 -2.42
N ARG A 148 14.66 5.83 -3.16
CA ARG A 148 16.13 5.77 -3.22
C ARG A 148 16.75 7.05 -3.77
N TYR A 149 16.12 7.67 -4.77
CA TYR A 149 16.64 8.86 -5.46
C TYR A 149 15.99 10.17 -4.99
N VAL A 150 15.21 10.15 -3.91
CA VAL A 150 14.49 11.32 -3.39
C VAL A 150 15.42 12.50 -3.10
N PHE A 151 16.61 12.24 -2.55
CA PHE A 151 17.62 13.25 -2.21
C PHE A 151 18.28 13.87 -3.45
N GLU A 152 18.22 13.19 -4.59
CA GLU A 152 18.77 13.67 -5.86
C GLU A 152 17.73 14.46 -6.66
N LYS A 153 16.46 14.01 -6.62
CA LYS A 153 15.36 14.61 -7.40
C LYS A 153 14.65 15.76 -6.70
N ASN A 154 14.74 15.88 -5.37
CA ASN A 154 14.00 16.84 -4.53
C ASN A 154 12.47 16.86 -4.76
N ASN A 155 11.93 15.86 -5.44
CA ASN A 155 10.51 15.71 -5.75
C ASN A 155 10.14 14.23 -5.66
N LEU A 156 9.00 13.96 -5.05
CA LEU A 156 8.48 12.61 -4.83
C LEU A 156 7.03 12.59 -5.27
N GLU A 157 6.76 11.91 -6.38
CA GLU A 157 5.43 11.86 -6.99
C GLU A 157 4.71 10.57 -6.58
N ILE A 158 4.42 10.46 -5.28
CA ILE A 158 3.67 9.34 -4.69
C ILE A 158 2.55 9.90 -3.83
N ASP A 159 1.32 9.48 -4.13
CA ASP A 159 0.17 9.79 -3.31
C ASP A 159 0.09 8.81 -2.12
N LEU A 160 0.36 9.34 -0.92
CA LEU A 160 0.40 8.55 0.31
C LEU A 160 -0.97 8.08 0.77
N LEU A 161 -2.04 8.81 0.45
CA LEU A 161 -3.41 8.37 0.75
C LEU A 161 -3.72 7.14 -0.07
N TYR A 162 -3.50 7.19 -1.38
CA TYR A 162 -3.79 6.07 -2.27
C TYR A 162 -2.90 4.86 -1.99
N PHE A 163 -1.62 5.08 -1.67
CA PHE A 163 -0.73 3.98 -1.28
C PHE A 163 -1.17 3.35 0.05
N SER A 164 -1.58 4.15 1.03
CA SER A 164 -2.11 3.63 2.31
C SER A 164 -3.40 2.84 2.11
N ILE A 165 -4.32 3.32 1.26
CA ILE A 165 -5.54 2.59 0.91
C ILE A 165 -5.18 1.25 0.25
N PHE A 166 -4.28 1.26 -0.73
CA PHE A 166 -3.85 0.03 -1.40
C PHE A 166 -3.26 -1.00 -0.41
N ALA A 167 -2.34 -0.56 0.47
CA ALA A 167 -1.75 -1.43 1.47
C ALA A 167 -2.80 -1.99 2.45
N GLU A 168 -3.80 -1.21 2.82
CA GLU A 168 -4.90 -1.64 3.69
C GLU A 168 -5.85 -2.63 3.00
N CYS A 169 -6.15 -2.45 1.71
CA CYS A 169 -6.91 -3.44 0.93
C CYS A 169 -6.17 -4.79 0.87
N LEU A 170 -4.85 -4.76 0.67
CA LEU A 170 -4.01 -5.95 0.72
C LEU A 170 -4.03 -6.61 2.10
N ASN A 171 -3.93 -5.81 3.17
CA ASN A 171 -3.99 -6.27 4.55
C ASN A 171 -5.32 -6.99 4.84
N ARG A 172 -6.47 -6.38 4.49
CA ARG A 172 -7.79 -6.99 4.68
C ARG A 172 -7.92 -8.33 3.97
N LYS A 173 -7.43 -8.39 2.72
CA LYS A 173 -7.47 -9.64 1.95
C LYS A 173 -6.56 -10.70 2.58
N ALA A 174 -5.38 -10.31 3.00
CA ALA A 174 -4.43 -11.20 3.66
C ALA A 174 -4.97 -11.71 5.00
N ASP A 175 -5.61 -10.85 5.79
CA ASP A 175 -6.29 -11.19 7.05
C ASP A 175 -7.40 -12.21 6.82
N TYR A 176 -8.27 -11.97 5.84
CA TYR A 176 -9.31 -12.92 5.49
C TYR A 176 -8.71 -14.30 5.19
N VAL A 177 -7.69 -14.37 4.32
CA VAL A 177 -7.03 -15.65 4.00
C VAL A 177 -6.37 -16.28 5.22
N PHE A 178 -5.69 -15.47 6.02
CA PHE A 178 -4.97 -15.92 7.21
C PHE A 178 -5.92 -16.54 8.23
N GLU A 179 -7.00 -15.84 8.58
CA GLU A 179 -7.95 -16.31 9.59
C GLU A 179 -8.68 -17.60 9.18
N HIS A 180 -8.93 -17.80 7.88
CA HIS A 180 -9.62 -19.00 7.40
C HIS A 180 -8.69 -20.21 7.27
N LYS A 181 -7.41 -19.99 6.95
CA LYS A 181 -6.43 -21.09 6.77
C LYS A 181 -5.63 -21.43 8.03
N TYR A 182 -5.48 -20.46 8.92
CA TYR A 182 -4.59 -20.53 10.07
C TYR A 182 -5.30 -20.14 11.38
N PRO A 183 -6.45 -20.78 11.70
CA PRO A 183 -7.24 -20.41 12.88
C PRO A 183 -6.47 -20.61 14.20
N ASP A 184 -5.51 -21.53 14.24
CA ASP A 184 -4.73 -21.86 15.44
C ASP A 184 -3.70 -20.79 15.85
N PHE A 185 -3.49 -19.76 15.02
CA PHE A 185 -2.58 -18.65 15.31
C PHE A 185 -3.30 -17.37 15.75
N LYS A 186 -4.60 -17.46 16.04
CA LYS A 186 -5.34 -16.38 16.70
C LYS A 186 -4.97 -16.26 18.18
#